data_AF-A0AAP3M6A0-F1
#
_entry.id   AF-A0AAP3M6A0-F1
#
_cell.length_a   1.000
_cell.length_b   1.000
_cell.length_c   1.000
_cell.angle_alpha   90.00
_cell.angle_beta   90.00
_cell.angle_gamma   90.00
#
_symmetry.space_group_name_H-M   'P 1'
#
loop_
_entity.id
_entity.type
_entity.pdbx_description
1 polymer ?
#
loop_
_entity_poly.entity_id
_entity_poly.type
_entity_poly.pdbx_seq_one_letter_code
_entity_poly.pdbx_strand_id
1 'polypeptide(L)'
;MKHASGLVRFAACAALAGGAAFASFARADVTGPGGKTIDCYCTDTQGGRIELGETICLQVDGRMFMAQCQMSLNVPMWRKIEDGCLSAANRFSPRPQTLPRL
;
A
#
# COMPACT_ATOMS: atom_id res chain seq x y z
N MET A 1 -32.91 17.08 63.56
CA MET A 1 -31.82 16.26 63.02
C MET A 1 -31.76 16.56 61.52
N LYS A 2 -31.15 17.67 61.10
CA LYS A 2 -29.75 17.79 60.63
C LYS A 2 -29.31 16.54 59.85
N HIS A 3 -29.21 16.63 58.52
CA HIS A 3 -27.96 16.47 57.78
C HIS A 3 -28.15 16.98 56.34
N ALA A 4 -27.68 18.20 56.14
CA ALA A 4 -27.31 18.75 54.84
C ALA A 4 -25.95 18.15 54.43
N SER A 5 -25.80 17.71 53.18
CA SER A 5 -24.54 17.57 52.42
C SER A 5 -24.84 16.79 51.14
N GLY A 6 -24.41 17.14 49.93
CA GLY A 6 -23.39 18.10 49.58
C GLY A 6 -23.54 18.58 48.14
N LEU A 7 -23.29 19.88 47.96
CA LEU A 7 -22.84 20.47 46.71
C LEU A 7 -21.53 19.79 46.29
N VAL A 8 -21.62 18.87 45.33
CA VAL A 8 -20.42 18.38 44.63
C VAL A 8 -19.93 19.53 43.76
N ARG A 9 -18.82 20.11 44.20
CA ARG A 9 -18.08 21.20 43.58
C ARG A 9 -17.59 20.76 42.19
N PHE A 10 -18.26 21.21 41.14
CA PHE A 10 -17.66 21.30 39.81
C PHE A 10 -16.65 22.46 39.81
N ALA A 11 -15.43 22.18 40.30
CA ALA A 11 -14.31 23.12 40.17
C ALA A 11 -13.00 22.34 40.08
N ALA A 12 -12.42 22.40 38.87
CA ALA A 12 -10.99 22.40 38.56
C ALA A 12 -10.17 21.15 38.94
N CYS A 13 -9.92 20.32 37.92
CA CYS A 13 -8.54 19.94 37.59
C CYS A 13 -8.34 20.19 36.10
N ALA A 14 -7.88 21.41 35.81
CA ALA A 14 -7.12 21.67 34.61
C ALA A 14 -5.84 20.81 34.62
N ALA A 15 -5.32 20.55 33.41
CA ALA A 15 -4.02 19.96 33.12
C ALA A 15 -3.90 18.42 33.25
N LEU A 16 -4.32 17.72 32.19
CA LEU A 16 -3.45 16.72 31.56
C LEU A 16 -3.18 17.16 30.11
N ALA A 17 -2.48 18.29 29.99
CA ALA A 17 -1.64 18.55 28.84
C ALA A 17 -0.41 17.65 29.01
N GLY A 18 -0.40 16.48 28.38
CA GLY A 18 0.67 15.50 28.60
C GLY A 18 0.71 14.42 27.54
N GLY A 19 1.38 14.72 26.43
CA GLY A 19 1.91 13.70 25.52
C GLY A 19 1.03 13.40 24.32
N ALA A 20 1.03 14.29 23.33
CA ALA A 20 0.93 13.82 21.94
C ALA A 20 2.21 13.01 21.68
N ALA A 21 2.18 11.71 21.95
CA ALA A 21 3.20 10.78 21.52
C ALA A 21 3.15 10.73 19.99
N PHE A 22 3.97 11.56 19.34
CA PHE A 22 4.26 11.42 17.93
C PHE A 22 4.86 10.02 17.74
N ALA A 23 4.07 9.10 17.19
CA ALA A 23 4.55 7.81 16.77
C ALA A 23 5.71 8.05 15.78
N SER A 24 6.93 7.75 16.21
CA SER A 24 8.09 7.78 15.33
C SER A 24 7.92 6.63 14.35
N PHE A 25 7.59 6.96 13.09
CA PHE A 25 7.66 6.00 12.01
C PHE A 25 9.14 5.58 11.86
N ALA A 26 9.44 4.34 12.25
CA ALA A 26 10.77 3.77 12.04
C ALA A 26 11.04 3.69 10.53
N ARG A 27 12.10 4.35 10.08
CA ARG A 27 12.58 4.26 8.69
C ARG A 27 13.29 2.91 8.53
N ALA A 28 12.76 2.05 7.67
CA ALA A 28 13.34 0.73 7.37
C ALA A 28 14.43 0.76 6.29
N ASP A 29 14.82 1.96 5.84
CA ASP A 29 15.78 2.14 4.75
C ASP A 29 17.22 1.96 5.24
N VAL A 30 17.94 1.02 4.62
CA VAL A 30 19.35 0.77 4.93
C VAL A 30 20.22 1.73 4.13
N THR A 31 21.02 2.53 4.83
CA THR A 31 22.05 3.38 4.21
C THR A 31 23.30 2.53 3.96
N GLY A 32 23.67 2.37 2.68
CA GLY A 32 24.85 1.60 2.31
C GLY A 32 26.16 2.38 2.51
N PRO A 33 27.33 1.72 2.30
CA PRO A 33 28.62 2.40 2.28
C PRO A 33 28.59 3.59 1.31
N GLY A 34 28.93 4.79 1.82
CA GLY A 34 28.87 6.05 1.07
C GLY A 34 27.58 6.87 1.23
N GLY A 35 26.71 6.57 2.22
CA GLY A 35 25.61 7.45 2.61
C GLY A 35 24.39 7.43 1.68
N LYS A 36 24.39 6.56 0.67
CA LYS A 36 23.29 6.39 -0.29
C LYS A 36 22.31 5.34 0.21
N THR A 37 21.02 5.67 0.15
CA THR A 37 19.94 4.69 0.34
C THR A 37 19.99 3.68 -0.80
N ILE A 38 19.89 2.40 -0.48
CA ILE A 38 19.76 1.34 -1.48
C ILE A 38 18.30 1.31 -1.92
N ASP A 39 18.08 1.41 -3.22
CA ASP A 39 16.76 1.48 -3.81
C ASP A 39 16.37 0.13 -4.42
N CYS A 40 15.36 -0.52 -3.85
CA CYS A 40 14.93 -1.86 -4.25
C CYS A 40 13.60 -1.78 -5.02
N TYR A 41 13.59 -2.31 -6.24
CA TYR A 41 12.44 -2.29 -7.14
C TYR A 41 12.40 -3.56 -7.98
N CYS A 42 11.23 -3.87 -8.53
CA CYS A 42 11.08 -4.95 -9.52
C CYS A 42 11.15 -4.37 -10.93
N THR A 43 11.52 -5.21 -11.90
CA THR A 43 11.41 -4.85 -13.32
C THR A 43 10.34 -5.68 -13.99
N ASP A 44 9.54 -5.05 -14.85
CA ASP A 44 8.65 -5.76 -15.75
C ASP A 44 9.44 -6.48 -16.87
N THR A 45 8.72 -7.16 -17.77
CA THR A 45 9.36 -7.90 -18.88
C THR A 45 9.96 -7.02 -19.96
N GLN A 46 9.68 -5.71 -19.96
CA GLN A 46 10.29 -4.70 -20.81
C GLN A 46 11.44 -3.96 -20.12
N GLY A 47 11.76 -4.32 -18.87
CA GLY A 47 12.79 -3.65 -18.06
C GLY A 47 12.29 -2.37 -17.37
N GLY A 48 10.99 -2.07 -17.42
CA GLY A 48 10.38 -0.95 -16.72
C GLY A 48 10.44 -1.13 -15.21
N ARG A 49 10.78 -0.07 -14.49
CA ARG A 49 10.87 -0.06 -13.02
C ARG A 49 9.47 -0.04 -12.40
N ILE A 50 9.27 -0.89 -11.40
CA ILE A 50 8.03 -1.02 -10.61
C ILE A 50 8.38 -0.98 -9.12
N GLU A 51 7.68 -0.13 -8.37
CA GLU A 51 7.98 0.11 -6.96
C GLU A 51 7.48 -1.02 -6.05
N LEU A 52 8.10 -1.15 -4.87
CA LEU A 52 7.64 -2.10 -3.86
C LEU A 52 6.19 -1.82 -3.45
N GLY A 53 5.39 -2.89 -3.40
CA GLY A 53 3.96 -2.82 -3.09
C GLY A 53 3.07 -2.59 -4.32
N GLU A 54 3.63 -2.14 -5.45
CA GLU A 54 2.85 -2.00 -6.68
C GLU A 54 2.44 -3.36 -7.24
N THR A 55 1.21 -3.38 -7.76
CA THR A 55 0.60 -4.55 -8.37
C THR A 55 0.38 -4.26 -9.85
N ILE A 56 0.88 -5.14 -10.71
CA ILE A 56 0.70 -5.04 -12.16
C ILE A 56 0.17 -6.35 -12.74
N CYS A 57 -0.33 -6.27 -13.97
CA CYS A 57 -0.54 -7.43 -14.81
C CYS A 57 0.80 -7.82 -15.45
N LEU A 58 1.42 -8.92 -15.02
CA LEU A 58 2.70 -9.37 -15.53
C LEU A 58 2.49 -10.51 -16.54
N GLN A 59 3.16 -10.41 -17.69
CA GLN A 59 3.15 -11.44 -18.74
C GLN A 59 4.52 -12.10 -18.86
N VAL A 60 4.61 -13.38 -18.53
CA VAL A 60 5.83 -14.19 -18.63
C VAL A 60 5.52 -15.47 -19.39
N ASP A 61 6.31 -15.79 -20.41
CA ASP A 61 6.15 -17.00 -21.25
C ASP A 61 4.72 -17.19 -21.79
N GLY A 62 4.07 -16.09 -22.20
CA GLY A 62 2.70 -16.11 -22.73
C GLY A 62 1.60 -16.27 -21.68
N ARG A 63 1.94 -16.35 -20.39
CA ARG A 63 0.99 -16.44 -19.28
C ARG A 63 0.85 -15.09 -18.60
N MET A 64 -0.39 -14.69 -18.34
CA MET A 64 -0.74 -13.43 -17.68
C MET A 64 -1.25 -13.69 -16.27
N PHE A 65 -0.74 -12.97 -15.29
CA PHE A 65 -1.21 -13.03 -13.91
C PHE A 65 -0.98 -11.70 -13.21
N MET A 66 -1.79 -11.44 -12.18
CA MET A 66 -1.60 -10.28 -11.33
C MET A 66 -0.48 -10.56 -10.34
N ALA A 67 0.55 -9.71 -10.35
CA ALA A 67 1.74 -9.84 -9.55
C ALA A 67 2.00 -8.56 -8.76
N GLN A 68 2.43 -8.70 -7.50
CA GLN A 68 2.88 -7.59 -6.67
C GLN A 68 4.39 -7.64 -6.51
N CYS A 69 5.05 -6.48 -6.65
CA CYS A 69 6.46 -6.35 -6.31
C CYS A 69 6.63 -6.36 -4.80
N GLN A 70 7.38 -7.31 -4.27
CA GLN A 70 7.59 -7.49 -2.83
C GLN A 70 9.05 -7.70 -2.48
N MET A 71 9.37 -7.60 -1.20
CA MET A 71 10.69 -7.96 -0.67
C MET A 71 10.65 -9.38 -0.09
N SER A 72 11.55 -10.25 -0.52
CA SER A 72 11.79 -11.54 0.12
C SER A 72 13.29 -11.73 0.36
N LEU A 73 13.67 -12.07 1.60
CA LEU A 73 15.08 -12.28 1.99
C LEU A 73 16.02 -11.17 1.50
N ASN A 74 15.55 -9.91 1.56
CA ASN A 74 16.27 -8.70 1.12
C ASN A 74 16.42 -8.50 -0.40
N VAL A 75 15.69 -9.26 -1.23
CA VAL A 75 15.69 -9.11 -2.69
C VAL A 75 14.28 -8.76 -3.18
N PRO A 76 14.13 -7.80 -4.11
CA PRO A 76 12.84 -7.55 -4.76
C PRO A 76 12.43 -8.77 -5.58
N MET A 77 11.17 -9.18 -5.46
CA MET A 77 10.64 -10.37 -6.09
C MET A 77 9.19 -10.17 -6.52
N TRP A 78 8.83 -10.80 -7.63
CA TRP A 78 7.46 -10.87 -8.08
C TRP A 78 6.69 -11.95 -7.34
N ARG A 79 5.68 -11.57 -6.57
CA ARG A 79 4.72 -12.53 -6.00
C ARG A 79 3.44 -12.51 -6.81
N LYS A 80 3.06 -13.66 -7.35
CA LYS A 80 1.72 -13.85 -7.93
C LYS A 80 0.67 -13.72 -6.81
N ILE A 81 -0.33 -12.87 -7.02
CA ILE A 81 -1.42 -12.65 -6.07
C ILE A 81 -2.78 -13.12 -6.60
N GLU A 82 -2.97 -13.16 -7.92
CA GLU A 82 -4.21 -13.64 -8.55
C GLU A 82 -3.91 -14.28 -9.91
N ASP A 83 -4.80 -15.17 -10.36
CA ASP A 83 -4.82 -15.69 -11.72
C ASP A 83 -5.48 -14.71 -12.68
N GLY A 84 -4.86 -14.49 -13.84
CA GLY A 84 -5.34 -13.53 -14.82
C GLY A 84 -5.15 -12.07 -14.40
N CYS A 85 -5.74 -11.17 -15.17
CA CYS A 85 -5.65 -9.72 -14.93
C CYS A 85 -7.03 -9.09 -14.99
N LEU A 86 -7.23 -8.03 -14.21
CA LEU A 86 -8.47 -7.25 -14.22
C LEU A 86 -8.72 -6.64 -15.60
N SER A 87 -9.72 -7.14 -16.30
CA SER A 87 -10.25 -6.53 -17.52
C SER A 87 -11.53 -5.77 -17.21
N ALA A 88 -11.63 -4.51 -17.65
CA ALA A 88 -12.89 -3.80 -17.62
C ALA A 88 -13.85 -4.43 -18.65
N ALA A 89 -14.83 -5.20 -18.19
CA ALA A 89 -15.95 -5.59 -19.03
C ALA A 89 -16.80 -4.34 -19.28
N ASN A 90 -16.63 -3.70 -20.44
CA ASN A 90 -17.48 -2.59 -20.84
C ASN A 90 -18.88 -3.12 -21.20
N ARG A 91 -19.75 -3.24 -20.20
CA ARG A 91 -21.15 -3.68 -20.38
C ARG A 91 -22.02 -2.62 -21.07
N PHE A 92 -21.49 -1.41 -21.26
CA PHE A 92 -22.22 -0.25 -21.77
C PHE A 92 -21.87 0.09 -23.23
N SER A 93 -20.82 -0.49 -23.80
CA SER A 93 -20.64 -0.46 -25.26
C SER A 93 -21.28 -1.69 -25.89
N PRO A 94 -22.28 -1.50 -26.78
CA PRO A 94 -22.64 -2.54 -27.73
C PRO A 94 -21.38 -2.92 -28.53
N ARG A 95 -20.89 -4.15 -28.36
CA ARG A 95 -19.80 -4.66 -29.21
C ARG A 95 -20.36 -4.77 -30.63
N PRO A 96 -19.76 -4.12 -31.65
CA PRO A 96 -20.20 -4.29 -33.03
C PRO A 96 -20.04 -5.76 -33.40
N GLN A 97 -21.11 -6.38 -33.90
CA GLN A 97 -21.11 -7.79 -34.30
C GLN A 97 -20.31 -8.04 -35.58
N THR A 98 -19.87 -6.97 -36.25
CA THR A 98 -19.12 -7.01 -37.49
C THR A 98 -17.95 -6.02 -37.40
N LEU A 99 -16.73 -6.55 -37.35
CA LEU A 99 -15.52 -5.80 -37.63
C LEU A 99 -15.40 -5.66 -39.16
N PRO A 100 -15.16 -4.45 -39.70
CA PRO A 100 -14.88 -4.27 -41.12
C PRO A 100 -13.67 -5.13 -41.50
N ARG A 101 -13.78 -5.94 -42.56
CA ARG A 101 -12.60 -6.55 -43.17
C ARG A 101 -11.81 -5.45 -43.89
N LEU A 102 -10.57 -5.24 -43.46
CA LEU A 102 -9.57 -4.48 -44.21
C LEU A 102 -9.01 -5.35 -45.34
#